data_AF-A0A518J101-F1
#
_entry.id   AF-A0A518J101-F1
#
_cell.length_a   1.000
_cell.length_b   1.000
_cell.length_c   1.000
_cell.angle_alpha   90.00
_cell.angle_beta   90.00
_cell.angle_gamma   90.00
#
_symmetry.space_group_name_H-M   'P 1'
#
loop_
_entity.id
_entity.type
_entity.pdbx_description
1 polymer ?
#
loop_
_entity_poly.entity_id
_entity_poly.type
_entity_poly.pdbx_seq_one_letter_code
_entity_poly.pdbx_strand_id
1 'polypeptide(L)' 'MACNEILDELHAARRKILENYNGDTAAYLRDAQARLEASGRPIWQGKQRTIRCSGAAKSGDSPVENLSSPPAER' A
#
# COMPACT_ATOMS: atom_id res chain seq x y z
N MET A 1 -19.18 13.94 4.35
CA MET A 1 -18.12 13.08 3.81
C MET A 1 -17.76 12.08 4.88
N ALA A 2 -17.83 10.78 4.61
CA ALA A 2 -17.40 9.78 5.58
C ALA A 2 -15.87 9.76 5.59
N CYS A 3 -15.26 10.22 6.67
CA CYS A 3 -13.82 10.03 6.88
C CYS A 3 -13.61 8.57 7.26
N ASN A 4 -12.75 7.88 6.52
CA ASN A 4 -12.35 6.54 6.87
C ASN A 4 -11.28 6.65 7.95
N GLU A 5 -11.65 6.33 9.19
CA GLU A 5 -10.80 6.48 10.37
C GLU A 5 -9.46 5.73 10.22
N ILE A 6 -9.46 4.58 9.55
CA ILE A 6 -8.25 3.79 9.29
C ILE A 6 -7.30 4.55 8.36
N LEU A 7 -7.82 5.25 7.34
CA LEU A 7 -7.00 6.05 6.45
C LEU A 7 -6.41 7.25 7.18
N ASP A 8 -7.17 7.88 8.06
CA ASP A 8 -6.70 9.01 8.85
C ASP A 8 -5.57 8.60 9.80
N GLU A 9 -5.70 7.45 10.46
CA GLU A 9 -4.65 6.87 11.29
C GLU A 9 -3.40 6.54 10.47
N LEU A 10 -3.56 5.93 9.29
CA LEU A 10 -2.44 5.60 8.40
C LEU A 10 -1.71 6.87 7.93
N HIS A 11 -2.45 7.92 7.58
CA HIS A 11 -1.88 9.21 7.21
C HIS A 11 -1.20 9.91 8.39
N ALA A 12 -1.76 9.82 9.60
CA ALA A 12 -1.13 10.33 10.80
C ALA A 12 0.19 9.61 11.11
N ALA A 13 0.21 8.27 11.01
CA ALA A 13 1.43 7.48 11.18
C ALA A 13 2.48 7.83 10.13
N ARG A 14 2.09 7.98 8.86
CA ARG A 14 3.00 8.40 7.79
C ARG A 14 3.63 9.77 8.08
N ARG A 15 2.85 10.75 8.55
CA ARG A 15 3.37 12.08 8.92
C ARG A 15 4.41 11.99 10.02
N LYS A 16 4.12 11.26 11.10
CA LYS A 16 5.06 11.04 12.22
C LYS A 16 6.38 10.40 11.76
N ILE A 17 6.31 9.43 10.83
CA ILE A 17 7.51 8.80 10.27
C ILE A 17 8.35 9.82 9.48
N LEU A 18 7.68 10.68 8.70
CA LEU A 18 8.34 11.65 7.81
C LEU A 18 8.86 12.91 8.52
N GLU A 19 8.38 13.23 9.73
CA GLU A 19 8.91 14.33 10.54
C GLU A 19 10.42 14.21 10.74
N ASN A 20 10.92 12.99 10.96
CA ASN A 20 12.35 12.70 11.09
C ASN A 20 13.16 12.92 9.80
N TYR A 21 12.48 13.05 8.66
CA TYR A 21 13.07 13.26 7.34
C TYR A 21 12.68 14.62 6.76
N ASN A 22 12.23 15.58 7.58
CA ASN A 22 11.75 16.90 7.13
C ASN A 22 10.65 16.84 6.06
N GLY A 23 9.82 15.79 6.08
CA GLY A 23 8.80 15.55 5.05
C GLY A 23 9.33 14.92 3.75
N ASP A 24 10.65 14.70 3.60
CA ASP A 24 11.23 14.08 2.40
C ASP A 24 10.96 12.57 2.36
N THR A 25 9.91 12.21 1.62
CA THR A 25 9.54 10.81 1.40
C THR A 25 10.63 10.05 0.63
N ALA A 26 11.35 10.70 -0.28
CA ALA A 26 12.39 10.02 -1.06
C ALA A 26 13.61 9.70 -0.19
N ALA A 27 13.99 10.59 0.73
CA ALA A 27 15.03 10.32 1.73
C ALA A 27 14.66 9.13 2.63
N TYR A 28 13.42 9.11 3.13
CA TYR A 28 12.91 7.99 3.92
C TYR A 28 12.99 6.66 3.15
N LEU A 29 12.57 6.63 1.88
CA LEU A 29 12.57 5.40 1.08
C LEU A 29 13.99 4.90 0.80
N ARG A 30 14.95 5.80 0.52
CA ARG A 30 16.35 5.41 0.32
C ARG A 30 16.94 4.78 1.59
N ASP A 31 16.67 5.38 2.75
CA ASP A 31 17.11 4.84 4.04
C ASP A 31 16.43 3.51 4.39
N ALA A 32 15.13 3.38 4.14
CA ALA A 32 14.42 2.12 4.31
C ALA A 32 14.97 1.01 3.42
N GLN A 33 15.31 1.33 2.16
CA GLN A 33 15.96 0.41 1.23
C GLN A 33 17.34 -0.03 1.74
N ALA A 34 18.17 0.89 2.22
CA ALA A 34 19.48 0.57 2.78
C ALA A 34 19.38 -0.37 3.99
N ARG A 35 18.39 -0.14 4.88
CA ARG A 35 18.12 -1.04 6.02
C ARG A 35 17.64 -2.42 5.57
N LEU A 36 16.82 -2.48 4.53
CA LEU A 36 16.36 -3.74 3.97
C LEU A 36 17.53 -4.55 3.39
N GLU A 37 18.41 -3.90 2.63
CA GLU A 37 19.63 -4.52 2.07
C GLU A 37 20.58 -5.00 3.18
N ALA A 38 20.76 -4.20 4.23
CA ALA A 38 21.59 -4.57 5.38
C ALA A 38 20.99 -5.70 6.25
N SER A 39 19.69 -5.97 6.14
CA SER A 39 19.01 -6.95 7.00
C SER A 39 19.40 -8.40 6.72
N GLY A 40 20.05 -8.68 5.59
CA GLY A 40 20.37 -10.03 5.14
C GLY A 40 19.15 -10.89 4.79
N ARG A 41 17.94 -10.32 4.81
CA ARG A 41 16.70 -11.02 4.46
C ARG A 41 16.61 -11.17 2.94
N PRO A 42 16.09 -12.30 2.43
CA PRO A 42 15.82 -12.44 1.00
C PRO A 42 14.84 -11.36 0.52
N ILE A 43 15.29 -10.53 -0.42
CA ILE A 43 14.45 -9.54 -1.09
C ILE A 43 13.93 -10.17 -2.38
N TRP A 44 12.62 -10.17 -2.55
CA TRP A 44 12.01 -10.66 -3.78
C TRP A 44 12.36 -9.75 -4.96
N GLN A 45 13.02 -10.32 -5.98
CA GLN A 45 13.44 -9.61 -7.21
C GLN A 45 12.53 -9.91 -8.41
N GLY A 46 11.37 -10.55 -8.17
CA GLY A 46 10.47 -10.90 -9.26
C GLY A 46 9.86 -9.66 -9.91
N LYS A 47 9.47 -9.80 -11.19
CA LYS A 47 8.85 -8.73 -11.96
C LYS A 47 7.57 -8.28 -11.26
N GLN A 48 7.55 -7.04 -10.76
CA GLN A 48 6.34 -6.44 -10.23
C GLN A 48 5.29 -6.40 -11.34
N ARG A 49 4.06 -6.86 -11.04
CA ARG A 49 2.96 -6.74 -11.98
C ARG A 49 2.74 -5.26 -12.25
N THR A 50 2.92 -4.85 -13.50
CA THR A 50 2.45 -3.55 -13.95
C THR A 50 0.93 -3.62 -14.02
N ILE A 51 0.25 -3.01 -13.05
CA ILE A 51 -1.19 -2.77 -13.20
C ILE A 51 -1.29 -1.79 -14.36
N ARG A 52 -1.76 -2.27 -15.52
CA ARG A 52 -2.22 -1.37 -16.57
C ARG A 52 -3.42 -0.64 -15.97
N CYS A 53 -3.29 0.64 -15.67
CA CYS A 53 -4.44 1.49 -15.37
C CYS A 53 -5.31 1.55 -16.63
N SER A 54 -6.15 0.53 -16.84
CA SER A 54 -7.22 0.59 -17.82
C SER A 54 -8.19 1.69 -17.39
N GLY A 55 -8.93 2.27 -18.33
CA GLY A 55 -9.88 3.37 -18.04
C GLY A 55 -10.88 3.05 -16.93
N ALA A 56 -11.13 1.76 -16.64
CA ALA A 56 -11.96 1.30 -15.53
C ALA A 56 -11.41 1.65 -14.14
N ALA A 57 -10.09 1.81 -13.96
CA ALA A 57 -9.51 2.23 -12.69
C ALA A 57 -9.75 3.73 -12.37
N LYS A 58 -10.33 4.50 -13.31
CA LYS A 58 -10.70 5.91 -13.12
C LYS A 58 -12.15 6.13 -12.72
N SER A 59 -13.03 5.11 -12.81
CA SER A 59 -14.42 5.28 -12.41
C SER A 59 -14.58 4.96 -10.92
N GLY A 60 -14.82 6.01 -10.12
CA GLY A 60 -15.19 5.92 -8.70
C GLY A 60 -16.60 5.37 -8.46
N ASP A 61 -17.00 4.33 -9.21
CA ASP A 61 -18.21 3.57 -8.96
C ASP A 61 -17.87 2.09 -9.06
N SER A 62 -17.82 1.43 -7.90
CA SER A 62 -17.78 -0.03 -7.81
C SER A 62 -19.02 -0.46 -7.03
N PRO A 63 -20.05 -1.05 -7.67
CA PRO A 63 -21.00 -1.87 -6.93
C PRO A 63 -20.23 -3.11 -6.50
N VAL A 64 -19.93 -3.24 -5.21
CA VAL A 64 -19.36 -4.46 -4.64
C VAL A 64 -20.44 -5.53 -4.70
N GLU A 65 -20.46 -6.30 -5.78
CA GLU A 65 -21.22 -7.55 -5.83
C GLU A 65 -20.52 -8.58 -4.94
N ASN A 66 -21.23 -8.91 -3.87
CA ASN A 66 -20.88 -9.83 -2.81
C ASN A 66 -20.76 -11.25 -3.39
N LEU A 67 -19.55 -11.66 -3.78
CA LEU A 67 -19.30 -13.06 -4.15
C LEU A 67 -19.23 -13.90 -2.86
N SER A 68 -20.41 -14.37 -2.47
CA SER A 68 -20.62 -15.45 -1.52
C SER A 68 -19.69 -16.63 -1.83
N SER A 69 -18.87 -17.04 -0.86
CA SER A 69 -18.06 -18.26 -0.95
C SER A 69 -18.94 -19.49 -1.17
N PRO A 70 -18.54 -20.47 -2.01
CA PRO A 70 -19.24 -21.75 -2.10
C PRO A 70 -19.02 -22.59 -0.83
N PRO A 71 -20.00 -23.42 -0.43
CA PRO A 71 -19.89 -24.24 0.79
C PRO A 71 -18.84 -25.34 0.59
N ALA A 72 -18.01 -25.55 1.62
CA ALA A 72 -17.08 -26.67 1.66
C ALA A 72 -17.87 -28.00 1.65
N GLU A 73 -17.75 -28.77 0.55
CA GLU A 73 -18.12 -30.18 0.55
C GLU A 73 -17.18 -30.94 1.51
N ARG A 74 -17.78 -31.75 2.37
CA ARG A 74 -17.12 -32.65 3.33
C ARG A 74 -16.68 -33.94 2.65
#